data_AF-A0A3A4WEK4-F1
#
_entry.id   AF-A0A3A4WEK4-F1
#
_cell.length_a   1.000
_cell.length_b   1.000
_cell.length_c   1.000
_cell.angle_alpha   90.00
_cell.angle_beta   90.00
_cell.angle_gamma   90.00
#
_symmetry.space_group_name_H-M   'P 1'
#
loop_
_entity.id
_entity.type
_entity.pdbx_description
1 polymer ?
#
loop_
_entity_poly.entity_id
_entity_poly.type
_entity_poly.pdbx_seq_one_letter_code
_entity_poly.pdbx_strand_id
1 'polypeptide(L)'
;MWQASHGWAVAAARKFTAAGFENGGALMKRAFLLNILALSVVALFLIAGTYAYFTASTATTSNLFQTGTVTLGTEPTSAAFNVQNLSPGATESATILVRNGGSLDLTYRVTAEKKKGYSVVFNALTARVFDEESGAILYDGPLSALAAGPVSLGAGGSQRLRFVVGLPAETGNDLQSNYCVVDFNFDAEQAH
;
A
#
# COMPACT_ATOMS: atom_id res chain seq x y z
N MET A 1 -72.27 58.78 -99.20
CA MET A 1 -71.21 59.77 -98.88
C MET A 1 -70.45 59.21 -97.68
N TRP A 2 -69.24 58.62 -97.85
CA TRP A 2 -67.91 59.27 -97.89
C TRP A 2 -67.63 60.04 -96.58
N GLN A 3 -66.58 59.79 -95.78
CA GLN A 3 -65.14 59.62 -96.08
C GLN A 3 -64.36 58.99 -94.89
N ALA A 4 -63.34 58.15 -95.17
CA ALA A 4 -61.88 58.36 -94.98
C ALA A 4 -61.36 58.05 -93.54
N SER A 5 -60.60 56.98 -93.28
CA SER A 5 -59.22 56.59 -93.67
C SER A 5 -58.12 57.06 -92.70
N HIS A 6 -57.01 56.30 -92.68
CA HIS A 6 -55.74 56.42 -91.93
C HIS A 6 -55.77 55.74 -90.54
N GLY A 7 -54.95 54.73 -90.21
CA GLY A 7 -53.63 54.35 -90.71
C GLY A 7 -52.56 54.67 -89.65
N TRP A 8 -51.64 53.72 -89.42
CA TRP A 8 -50.48 53.76 -88.49
C TRP A 8 -50.79 53.44 -87.01
N ALA A 9 -50.02 52.67 -86.23
CA ALA A 9 -48.70 52.10 -86.39
C ALA A 9 -48.54 50.82 -85.55
N VAL A 10 -47.90 49.82 -86.15
CA VAL A 10 -46.78 49.03 -85.61
C VAL A 10 -46.75 48.75 -84.09
N ALA A 11 -47.01 47.50 -83.70
CA ALA A 11 -46.25 46.77 -82.68
C ALA A 11 -46.69 45.29 -82.75
N ALA A 12 -46.00 44.46 -83.53
CA ALA A 12 -44.85 43.70 -83.07
C ALA A 12 -45.21 42.61 -82.04
N ALA A 13 -45.16 41.38 -82.56
CA ALA A 13 -44.51 40.23 -81.94
C ALA A 13 -45.23 39.48 -80.79
N ARG A 14 -45.65 38.28 -81.19
CA ARG A 14 -45.38 36.99 -80.53
C ARG A 14 -46.02 36.72 -79.17
N LYS A 15 -47.04 35.86 -79.25
CA LYS A 15 -47.31 34.74 -78.34
C LYS A 15 -46.03 34.27 -77.63
N PHE A 16 -46.03 34.25 -76.29
CA PHE A 16 -45.59 33.13 -75.45
C PHE A 16 -45.59 33.59 -73.99
N THR A 17 -46.66 33.34 -73.25
CA THR A 17 -46.56 33.23 -71.79
C THR A 17 -47.68 32.33 -71.25
N ALA A 18 -47.57 31.05 -71.56
CA ALA A 18 -48.07 29.99 -70.70
C ALA A 18 -46.84 29.30 -70.09
N ALA A 19 -46.95 28.84 -68.85
CA ALA A 19 -45.92 28.12 -68.06
C ALA A 19 -44.99 28.95 -67.14
N GLY A 20 -45.47 30.08 -66.58
CA GLY A 20 -44.73 30.82 -65.54
C GLY A 20 -45.21 30.64 -64.09
N PHE A 21 -46.45 30.18 -63.87
CA PHE A 21 -47.12 30.39 -62.57
C PHE A 21 -47.70 29.13 -61.90
N GLU A 22 -47.39 27.92 -62.36
CA GLU A 22 -47.95 26.68 -61.76
C GLU A 22 -46.94 25.86 -60.94
N ASN A 23 -45.65 26.21 -60.94
CA ASN A 23 -44.62 25.40 -60.28
C ASN A 23 -44.04 25.98 -58.98
N GLY A 24 -44.47 27.17 -58.55
CA GLY A 24 -44.05 27.74 -57.26
C GLY A 24 -44.54 26.90 -56.07
N GLY A 25 -45.77 26.41 -56.13
CA GLY A 25 -46.36 25.58 -55.07
C GLY A 25 -45.74 24.19 -54.97
N ALA A 26 -45.42 23.55 -56.09
CA ALA A 26 -44.81 22.22 -56.10
C ALA A 26 -43.36 22.22 -55.57
N LEU A 27 -42.59 23.26 -55.91
CA LEU A 27 -41.21 23.43 -55.42
C LEU A 27 -41.20 23.78 -53.93
N MET A 28 -42.10 24.64 -53.45
CA MET A 28 -42.23 24.93 -52.01
C MET A 28 -42.72 23.72 -51.21
N LYS A 29 -43.62 22.89 -51.75
CA LYS A 29 -44.05 21.63 -51.11
C LYS A 29 -42.90 20.64 -51.01
N ARG A 30 -42.06 20.51 -52.03
CA ARG A 30 -40.86 19.65 -51.99
C ARG A 30 -39.82 20.16 -51.00
N ALA A 31 -39.55 21.46 -50.97
CA ALA A 31 -38.66 22.08 -49.99
C ALA A 31 -39.18 21.94 -48.55
N PHE A 32 -40.49 22.06 -48.36
CA PHE A 32 -41.14 21.86 -47.07
C PHE A 32 -41.07 20.39 -46.60
N LEU A 33 -41.35 19.43 -47.51
CA LEU A 33 -41.22 18.00 -47.22
C LEU A 33 -39.76 17.59 -46.92
N LEU A 34 -38.79 18.15 -47.64
CA LEU A 34 -37.36 17.92 -47.36
C LEU A 34 -36.93 18.50 -46.01
N ASN A 35 -37.45 19.67 -45.62
CA ASN A 35 -37.20 20.24 -44.29
C ASN A 35 -37.83 19.41 -43.17
N ILE A 36 -39.04 18.87 -43.37
CA ILE A 36 -39.66 17.95 -42.40
C ILE A 36 -38.86 16.66 -42.29
N LEU A 37 -38.41 16.10 -43.42
CA LEU A 37 -37.57 14.90 -43.44
C LEU A 37 -36.22 15.16 -42.73
N ALA A 38 -35.56 16.27 -43.03
CA ALA A 38 -34.32 16.67 -42.37
C ALA A 38 -34.50 16.85 -40.86
N LEU A 39 -35.60 17.48 -40.43
CA LEU A 39 -35.94 17.63 -39.01
C LEU A 39 -36.23 16.28 -38.35
N SER A 40 -36.88 15.35 -39.04
CA SER A 40 -37.15 14.00 -38.54
C SER A 40 -35.88 13.17 -38.38
N VAL A 41 -34.90 13.32 -39.27
CA VAL A 41 -33.58 12.68 -39.16
C VAL A 41 -32.82 13.25 -37.96
N VAL A 42 -32.84 14.57 -37.76
CA VAL A 42 -32.26 15.21 -36.57
C VAL A 42 -32.96 14.74 -35.29
N ALA A 43 -34.28 14.60 -35.30
CA ALA A 43 -35.05 14.07 -34.17
C ALA A 43 -34.71 12.60 -33.86
N LEU A 44 -34.44 11.77 -34.87
CA LEU A 44 -33.98 10.39 -34.68
C LEU A 44 -32.59 10.31 -34.03
N PHE A 45 -31.68 11.22 -34.38
CA PHE A 45 -30.36 11.32 -33.73
C PHE A 45 -30.45 11.75 -32.25
N LEU A 46 -31.45 12.56 -31.89
CA LEU A 46 -31.69 12.93 -30.48
C LEU A 46 -32.18 11.76 -29.63
N ILE A 47 -32.88 10.78 -30.22
CA ILE A 47 -33.36 9.56 -29.53
C ILE A 47 -32.26 8.49 -29.45
N ALA A 48 -31.38 8.40 -30.46
CA ALA A 48 -30.24 7.47 -30.45
C ALA A 48 -29.08 7.92 -29.53
N GLY A 49 -29.07 9.18 -29.08
CA GLY A 49 -28.06 9.72 -28.16
C GLY A 49 -28.09 9.13 -26.75
N THR A 50 -29.08 8.30 -26.41
CA THR A 50 -29.25 7.69 -25.08
C THR A 50 -28.58 6.31 -24.93
N TYR A 51 -27.63 5.97 -25.80
CA TYR A 51 -26.76 4.78 -25.64
C TYR A 51 -25.28 5.15 -25.41
N ALA A 52 -25.02 6.29 -24.76
CA ALA A 52 -23.73 6.50 -24.12
C ALA A 52 -23.62 5.53 -22.94
N TYR A 53 -22.98 4.41 -23.24
CA TYR A 53 -22.51 3.36 -22.35
C TYR A 53 -22.35 3.81 -20.90
N PHE A 54 -23.18 3.23 -20.03
CA PHE A 54 -23.00 3.23 -18.60
C PHE A 54 -21.66 2.57 -18.26
N THR A 55 -20.64 3.37 -18.02
CA THR A 55 -19.60 2.99 -17.08
C THR A 55 -19.84 3.80 -15.82
N ALA A 56 -20.71 3.27 -14.96
CA ALA A 56 -20.63 3.62 -13.55
C ALA A 56 -19.20 3.25 -13.12
N SER A 57 -18.35 4.26 -12.98
CA SER A 57 -17.14 4.12 -12.17
C SER A 57 -17.64 3.91 -10.75
N THR A 58 -17.87 2.66 -10.38
CA THR A 58 -17.69 2.27 -9.00
C THR A 58 -16.21 2.46 -8.74
N ALA A 59 -15.84 3.65 -8.24
CA ALA A 59 -14.61 3.77 -7.51
C ALA A 59 -14.66 2.67 -6.45
N THR A 60 -13.83 1.64 -6.63
CA THR A 60 -13.62 0.58 -5.67
C THR A 60 -13.57 1.22 -4.30
N THR A 61 -14.49 0.77 -3.43
CA THR A 61 -14.48 0.96 -1.98
C THR A 61 -13.12 1.41 -1.51
N SER A 62 -13.03 2.62 -0.95
CA SER A 62 -11.86 3.17 -0.27
C SER A 62 -10.66 2.23 -0.36
N ASN A 63 -9.74 2.47 -1.29
CA ASN A 63 -8.40 1.90 -1.16
C ASN A 63 -7.79 2.56 0.08
N LEU A 64 -8.27 2.14 1.25
CA LEU A 64 -7.65 2.35 2.53
C LEU A 64 -6.45 1.42 2.44
N PHE A 65 -5.38 1.92 1.82
CA PHE A 65 -4.05 1.38 2.00
C PHE A 65 -3.75 1.62 3.47
N GLN A 66 -4.30 0.78 4.34
CA GLN A 66 -3.89 0.69 5.72
C GLN A 66 -2.48 0.12 5.65
N THR A 67 -1.49 1.01 5.56
CA THR A 67 -0.09 0.64 5.68
C THR A 67 0.05 0.03 7.06
N GLY A 68 0.21 -1.28 7.11
CA GLY A 68 0.44 -1.95 8.37
C GLY A 68 1.78 -1.48 8.96
N THR A 69 1.80 -1.32 10.27
CA THR A 69 2.98 -0.86 11.01
C THR A 69 3.73 -2.06 11.58
N VAL A 70 5.06 -2.01 11.58
CA VAL A 70 5.91 -2.91 12.37
C VAL A 70 6.38 -2.10 13.57
N THR A 71 6.08 -2.57 14.79
CA THR A 71 6.49 -1.89 16.02
C THR A 71 6.90 -2.93 17.04
N LEU A 72 8.20 -3.08 17.25
CA LEU A 72 8.74 -3.95 18.28
C LEU A 72 8.98 -3.13 19.56
N GLY A 73 8.37 -3.56 20.66
CA GLY A 73 8.65 -3.04 21.99
C GLY A 73 9.29 -4.10 22.88
N THR A 74 10.26 -3.71 23.69
CA THR A 74 10.87 -4.56 24.73
C THR A 74 10.68 -3.90 26.09
N GLU A 75 10.34 -4.70 27.09
CA GLU A 75 10.32 -4.28 28.49
C GLU A 75 11.24 -5.21 29.30
N PRO A 76 12.30 -4.68 29.94
CA PRO A 76 12.77 -3.28 29.92
C PRO A 76 13.33 -2.84 28.55
N THR A 77 13.24 -1.54 28.25
CA THR A 77 13.69 -0.94 26.96
C THR A 77 15.20 -1.09 26.70
N SER A 78 15.99 -1.27 27.75
CA SER A 78 17.40 -1.68 27.67
C SER A 78 17.62 -2.76 28.72
N ALA A 79 17.87 -3.99 28.26
CA ALA A 79 18.29 -5.09 29.12
C ALA A 79 19.81 -5.10 29.21
N ALA A 80 20.37 -4.08 29.84
CA ALA A 80 21.79 -4.06 30.18
C ALA A 80 22.02 -5.06 31.33
N PHE A 81 22.63 -6.20 31.01
CA PHE A 81 23.05 -7.17 32.02
C PHE A 81 24.41 -6.77 32.56
N ASN A 82 24.46 -6.46 33.85
CA ASN A 82 25.69 -6.21 34.55
C ASN A 82 26.20 -7.49 35.20
N VAL A 83 27.11 -8.17 34.52
CA VAL A 83 27.78 -9.35 35.07
C VAL A 83 28.94 -8.85 35.94
N GLN A 84 28.76 -8.91 37.27
CA GLN A 84 29.79 -8.58 38.24
C GLN A 84 30.04 -9.75 39.17
N ASN A 85 31.31 -10.01 39.45
CA ASN A 85 31.73 -10.90 40.52
C ASN A 85 31.12 -12.31 40.46
N LEU A 86 30.83 -12.78 39.24
CA LEU A 86 30.19 -14.07 38.99
C LEU A 86 31.21 -15.17 39.30
N SER A 87 30.88 -16.06 40.23
CA SER A 87 31.73 -17.22 40.51
C SER A 87 31.65 -18.22 39.36
N PRO A 88 32.71 -19.02 39.09
CA PRO A 88 32.63 -20.10 38.12
C PRO A 88 31.44 -21.03 38.42
N GLY A 89 30.64 -21.34 37.40
CA GLY A 89 29.41 -22.12 37.52
C GLY A 89 28.17 -21.33 37.96
N ALA A 90 28.29 -20.05 38.29
CA ALA A 90 27.13 -19.22 38.56
C ALA A 90 26.42 -18.80 37.26
N THR A 91 25.15 -18.44 37.40
CA THR A 91 24.31 -17.94 36.32
C THR A 91 23.44 -16.80 36.82
N GLU A 92 23.28 -15.77 36.00
CA GLU A 92 22.33 -14.69 36.19
C GLU A 92 21.22 -14.81 35.14
N SER A 93 20.00 -14.40 35.47
CA SER A 93 18.89 -14.48 34.53
C SER A 93 17.97 -13.28 34.60
N ALA A 94 17.39 -12.91 33.47
CA ALA A 94 16.30 -11.93 33.39
C ALA A 94 15.33 -12.29 32.27
N THR A 95 14.11 -11.80 32.41
CA THR A 95 13.04 -11.98 31.44
C THR A 95 12.79 -10.65 30.73
N ILE A 96 12.70 -10.70 29.41
CA ILE A 96 12.35 -9.56 28.55
C ILE A 96 11.01 -9.87 27.88
N LEU A 97 10.06 -8.95 28.01
CA LEU A 97 8.79 -9.03 27.31
C LEU A 97 8.93 -8.36 25.94
N VAL A 98 8.80 -9.16 24.88
CA VAL A 98 8.81 -8.71 23.49
C VAL A 98 7.36 -8.56 23.03
N ARG A 99 7.01 -7.40 22.45
CA ARG A 99 5.65 -7.12 21.95
C ARG A 99 5.69 -6.61 20.52
N ASN A 100 4.82 -7.15 19.68
CA ASN A 100 4.48 -6.58 18.38
C ASN A 100 3.29 -5.63 18.56
N GLY A 101 3.56 -4.34 18.74
CA GLY A 101 2.53 -3.29 18.76
C GLY A 101 2.05 -2.88 17.36
N GLY A 102 2.58 -3.52 16.32
CA GLY A 102 2.22 -3.30 14.93
C GLY A 102 0.94 -3.99 14.50
N SER A 103 0.55 -3.73 13.26
CA SER A 103 -0.61 -4.33 12.59
C SER A 103 -0.23 -5.41 11.56
N LEU A 104 1.07 -5.67 11.41
CA LEU A 104 1.62 -6.73 10.57
C LEU A 104 2.40 -7.71 11.43
N ASP A 105 2.47 -8.94 10.97
CA ASP A 105 3.36 -9.94 11.53
C ASP A 105 4.81 -9.48 11.34
N LEU A 106 5.62 -9.69 12.37
CA LEU A 106 7.05 -9.40 12.34
C LEU A 106 7.85 -10.65 12.64
N THR A 107 9.07 -10.65 12.15
CA THR A 107 10.08 -11.61 12.55
C THR A 107 11.20 -10.83 13.22
N TYR A 108 11.71 -11.32 14.34
CA TYR A 108 12.81 -10.68 15.04
C TYR A 108 13.96 -11.63 15.33
N ARG A 109 15.16 -11.07 15.44
CA ARG A 109 16.38 -11.76 15.86
C ARG A 109 16.98 -11.04 17.06
N VAL A 110 17.58 -11.81 17.96
CA VAL A 110 18.24 -11.28 19.15
C VAL A 110 19.75 -11.50 19.05
N THR A 111 20.51 -10.45 19.30
CA THR A 111 21.97 -10.49 19.38
C THR A 111 22.47 -9.89 20.69
N ALA A 112 23.71 -10.20 21.09
CA ALA A 112 24.36 -9.59 22.26
C ALA A 112 25.55 -8.72 21.83
N GLU A 113 25.70 -7.58 22.48
CA GLU A 113 26.84 -6.68 22.30
C GLU A 113 27.46 -6.33 23.65
N LYS A 114 28.80 -6.36 23.73
CA LYS A 114 29.52 -5.85 24.89
C LYS A 114 29.52 -4.32 24.88
N LYS A 115 28.90 -3.70 25.89
CA LYS A 115 28.95 -2.23 26.07
C LYS A 115 30.17 -1.78 26.88
N LYS A 116 30.47 -2.46 27.99
CA LYS A 116 31.57 -2.06 28.90
C LYS A 116 32.23 -3.29 29.55
N GLY A 117 33.41 -3.08 30.12
CA GLY A 117 34.14 -4.12 30.85
C GLY A 117 35.07 -4.95 29.96
N TYR A 118 35.51 -6.09 30.49
CA TYR A 118 36.62 -6.85 29.96
C TYR A 118 36.18 -7.83 28.86
N SER A 119 36.82 -7.78 27.69
CA SER A 119 36.51 -8.68 26.57
C SER A 119 36.71 -10.16 26.92
N VAL A 120 37.69 -10.45 27.78
CA VAL A 120 37.96 -11.82 28.24
C VAL A 120 36.77 -12.41 29.02
N VAL A 121 36.07 -11.58 29.80
CA VAL A 121 34.84 -12.01 30.49
C VAL A 121 33.73 -12.23 29.48
N PHE A 122 33.48 -11.26 28.58
CA PHE A 122 32.44 -11.39 27.55
C PHE A 122 32.59 -12.66 26.71
N ASN A 123 33.81 -12.99 26.30
CA ASN A 123 34.09 -14.16 25.48
C ASN A 123 34.00 -15.49 26.23
N ALA A 124 34.11 -15.47 27.57
CA ALA A 124 34.00 -16.66 28.40
C ALA A 124 32.55 -16.94 28.85
N LEU A 125 31.65 -15.97 28.73
CA LEU A 125 30.25 -16.14 29.13
C LEU A 125 29.49 -17.04 28.14
N THR A 126 28.57 -17.80 28.71
CA THR A 126 27.56 -18.59 27.98
C THR A 126 26.20 -17.92 28.11
N ALA A 127 25.35 -18.14 27.12
CA ALA A 127 24.00 -17.62 27.06
C ALA A 127 23.03 -18.71 26.63
N ARG A 128 21.91 -18.77 27.33
CA ARG A 128 20.74 -19.56 26.94
C ARG A 128 19.54 -18.63 26.86
N VAL A 129 18.84 -18.68 25.73
CA VAL A 129 17.63 -17.91 25.48
C VAL A 129 16.51 -18.88 25.17
N PHE A 130 15.42 -18.78 25.90
CA PHE A 130 14.24 -19.61 25.67
C PHE A 130 12.96 -18.81 25.92
N ASP A 131 11.90 -19.22 25.24
CA ASP A 131 10.55 -18.75 25.50
C ASP A 131 10.07 -19.32 26.83
N GLU A 132 9.69 -18.45 27.76
CA GLU A 132 9.26 -18.84 29.10
C GLU A 132 7.88 -19.52 29.10
N GLU A 133 7.03 -19.21 28.13
CA GLU A 133 5.66 -19.74 28.03
C GLU A 133 5.66 -21.11 27.33
N SER A 134 6.33 -21.22 26.18
CA SER A 134 6.39 -22.49 25.44
C SER A 134 7.52 -23.42 25.90
N GLY A 135 8.53 -22.90 26.59
CA GLY A 135 9.76 -23.62 26.93
C GLY A 135 10.70 -23.85 25.74
N ALA A 136 10.39 -23.30 24.56
CA ALA A 136 11.20 -23.47 23.37
C ALA A 136 12.56 -22.78 23.50
N ILE A 137 13.64 -23.55 23.33
CA ILE A 137 15.01 -23.01 23.35
C ILE A 137 15.29 -22.34 22.00
N LEU A 138 15.59 -21.05 22.05
CA LEU A 138 15.94 -20.23 20.88
C LEU A 138 17.44 -20.16 20.64
N TYR A 139 18.23 -20.30 21.70
CA TYR A 139 19.69 -20.32 21.65
C TYR A 139 20.29 -20.97 22.90
N ASP A 140 21.39 -21.71 22.73
CA ASP A 140 22.22 -22.24 23.81
C ASP A 140 23.67 -22.31 23.33
N GLY A 141 24.56 -21.52 23.92
CA GLY A 141 25.95 -21.43 23.44
C GLY A 141 26.75 -20.26 24.02
N PRO A 142 27.88 -19.90 23.40
CA PRO A 142 28.69 -18.76 23.86
C PRO A 142 27.96 -17.44 23.66
N LEU A 143 28.05 -16.53 24.64
CA LEU A 143 27.38 -15.22 24.60
C LEU A 143 27.90 -14.36 23.44
N SER A 144 29.19 -14.47 23.13
CA SER A 144 29.86 -13.72 22.05
C SER A 144 29.36 -14.07 20.65
N ALA A 145 28.71 -15.23 20.47
CA ALA A 145 28.12 -15.66 19.21
C ALA A 145 26.58 -15.64 19.23
N LEU A 146 25.96 -14.99 20.23
CA LEU A 146 24.52 -14.99 20.38
C LEU A 146 23.83 -14.43 19.14
N ALA A 147 23.02 -15.30 18.51
CA ALA A 147 22.13 -14.96 17.42
C ALA A 147 20.87 -15.84 17.50
N ALA A 148 19.92 -15.45 18.36
CA ALA A 148 18.69 -16.21 18.56
C ALA A 148 17.62 -15.81 17.52
N GLY A 149 16.98 -16.79 16.88
CA GLY A 149 15.98 -16.58 15.84
C GLY A 149 16.50 -16.74 14.41
N PRO A 150 15.70 -16.41 13.38
CA PRO A 150 14.46 -15.61 13.45
C PRO A 150 13.31 -16.22 14.25
N VAL A 151 12.54 -15.38 14.94
CA VAL A 151 11.31 -15.75 15.67
C VAL A 151 10.14 -14.93 15.14
N SER A 152 9.07 -15.59 14.70
CA SER A 152 7.87 -14.93 14.21
C SER A 152 6.94 -14.52 15.36
N LEU A 153 6.45 -13.29 15.33
CA LEU A 153 5.51 -12.73 16.28
C LEU A 153 4.37 -12.05 15.53
N GLY A 154 3.17 -12.62 15.66
CA GLY A 154 1.98 -12.10 14.98
C GLY A 154 1.62 -10.68 15.42
N ALA A 155 0.84 -9.98 14.58
CA ALA A 155 0.34 -8.64 14.89
C ALA A 155 -0.39 -8.58 16.26
N GLY A 156 -0.04 -7.62 17.11
CA GLY A 156 -0.56 -7.52 18.48
C GLY A 156 -0.04 -8.58 19.46
N GLY A 157 0.79 -9.53 18.98
CA GLY A 157 1.34 -10.62 19.77
C GLY A 157 2.38 -10.19 20.79
N SER A 158 2.60 -11.03 21.79
CA SER A 158 3.65 -10.84 22.79
C SER A 158 4.28 -12.15 23.20
N GLN A 159 5.55 -12.12 23.59
CA GLN A 159 6.31 -13.28 24.03
C GLN A 159 7.27 -12.90 25.16
N ARG A 160 7.43 -13.78 26.15
CA ARG A 160 8.41 -13.61 27.23
C ARG A 160 9.64 -14.44 26.95
N LEU A 161 10.75 -13.79 26.72
CA LEU A 161 12.04 -14.46 26.54
C LEU A 161 12.84 -14.39 27.83
N ARG A 162 13.28 -15.56 28.30
CA ARG A 162 14.17 -15.67 29.44
C ARG A 162 15.60 -15.85 28.96
N PHE A 163 16.46 -14.94 29.41
CA PHE A 163 17.89 -14.94 29.16
C PHE A 163 18.58 -15.46 30.42
N VAL A 164 19.43 -16.47 30.25
CA VAL A 164 20.30 -17.00 31.30
C VAL A 164 21.73 -16.84 30.82
N VAL A 165 22.50 -16.03 31.52
CA VAL A 165 23.92 -15.77 31.23
C VAL A 165 24.76 -16.35 32.36
N GLY A 166 25.76 -17.16 32.01
CA GLY A 166 26.56 -17.87 33.01
C GLY A 166 28.03 -17.91 32.69
N LEU A 167 28.85 -18.05 33.73
CA LEU A 167 30.27 -18.34 33.60
C LEU A 167 30.47 -19.86 33.75
N PRO A 168 31.04 -20.56 32.76
CA PRO A 168 31.34 -21.98 32.88
C PRO A 168 32.20 -22.29 34.12
N ALA A 169 31.98 -23.47 34.71
CA ALA A 169 32.74 -23.87 35.91
C ALA A 169 34.24 -24.09 35.62
N GLU A 170 34.58 -24.42 34.36
CA GLU A 170 35.96 -24.63 33.91
C GLU A 170 36.79 -23.34 33.73
N THR A 171 36.18 -22.17 33.81
CA THR A 171 36.86 -20.89 33.53
C THR A 171 37.88 -20.47 34.60
N GLY A 172 37.95 -21.19 35.72
CA GLY A 172 38.89 -20.88 36.81
C GLY A 172 38.56 -19.56 37.52
N ASN A 173 39.27 -19.25 38.61
CA ASN A 173 39.03 -18.03 39.40
C ASN A 173 39.66 -16.78 38.77
N ASP A 174 40.35 -16.90 37.63
CA ASP A 174 41.10 -15.82 36.99
C ASP A 174 40.19 -14.69 36.47
N LEU A 175 38.90 -14.97 36.31
CA LEU A 175 37.90 -13.99 35.90
C LEU A 175 37.05 -13.44 37.05
N GLN A 176 37.26 -13.90 38.29
CA GLN A 176 36.62 -13.31 39.47
C GLN A 176 37.06 -11.85 39.65
N SER A 177 36.18 -11.00 40.20
CA SER A 177 36.34 -9.54 40.31
C SER A 177 36.29 -8.73 39.00
N ASN A 178 36.25 -9.38 37.84
CA ASN A 178 36.05 -8.67 36.58
C ASN A 178 34.55 -8.45 36.32
N TYR A 179 34.24 -7.43 35.53
CA TYR A 179 32.88 -7.10 35.13
C TYR A 179 32.72 -6.98 33.62
N CYS A 180 31.51 -7.21 33.16
CA CYS A 180 31.09 -6.97 31.78
C CYS A 180 29.65 -6.45 31.78
N VAL A 181 29.40 -5.42 30.99
CA VAL A 181 28.03 -4.92 30.72
C VAL A 181 27.68 -5.32 29.29
N VAL A 182 26.56 -6.04 29.15
CA VAL A 182 26.09 -6.60 27.89
C VAL A 182 24.70 -6.05 27.59
N ASP A 183 24.49 -5.59 26.37
CA ASP A 183 23.17 -5.22 25.86
C ASP A 183 22.67 -6.30 24.90
N PHE A 184 21.37 -6.57 24.97
CA PHE A 184 20.67 -7.41 24.00
C PHE A 184 19.94 -6.54 22.98
N ASN A 185 20.27 -6.73 21.70
CA ASN A 185 19.67 -5.99 20.60
C ASN A 185 18.61 -6.87 19.92
N PHE A 186 17.48 -6.26 19.60
CA PHE A 186 16.36 -6.91 18.92
C PHE A 186 16.15 -6.25 17.56
N ASP A 187 16.47 -6.99 16.51
CA ASP A 187 16.31 -6.54 15.13
C ASP A 187 15.02 -7.16 14.57
N ALA A 188 14.05 -6.33 14.19
CA ALA A 188 12.76 -6.76 13.67
C ALA A 188 12.59 -6.39 12.20
N GLU A 189 12.05 -7.31 11.43
CA GLU A 189 11.63 -7.11 10.04
C GLU A 189 10.18 -7.56 9.84
N GLN A 190 9.53 -7.04 8.81
CA GLN A 190 8.20 -7.51 8.42
C GLN A 190 8.29 -8.97 7.99
N ALA A 191 7.40 -9.82 8.51
CA ALA A 191 7.25 -11.18 7.98
C ALA A 191 6.61 -11.10 6.58
N HIS A 192 7.27 -11.67 5.57
CA HIS A 192 6.78 -11.71 4.19
C HIS A 192 5.86 -12.91 3.94
#